data_AF-A0A383WD14-F1
#
_entry.id   AF-A0A383WD14-F1
#
_cell.length_a   1.000
_cell.length_b   1.000
_cell.length_c   1.000
_cell.angle_alpha   90.00
_cell.angle_beta   90.00
_cell.angle_gamma   90.00
#
_symmetry.space_group_name_H-M   'P 1'
#
loop_
_entity.id
_entity.type
_entity.pdbx_description
1 polymer ?
#
loop_
_entity_poly.entity_id
_entity_poly.type
_entity_poly.pdbx_seq_one_letter_code
_entity_poly.pdbx_strand_id
1 'polypeptide(L)'
;MESDFLELLVANERVGRWMDILMDPFQRSRHKFAITQLQQDLQRGPSYIEEANRMGVTQVLTKLLSQTSDEKTMEAVSRIIAACSGPMACGGKVSSFSYDGVTVHIREGALGDGLGAKVWSVCHIMCRELVRHPEIFRGQQVLELGSGTGLVGLVAAAAGAAQVVMTDYEDQVVDNLRTCMHMNTAAAAAAAASHQQQQQQQQQQQQASSAADGAQSHALDDLFGGSTDEDEQQQQQQPGAAVPDDAELFDDADSVEDLDLSAMLGRSSSSTAAEAAAASRSLADAAAAAAAGLTAWEADNMAVRLLDWQESADALEAAEQSGSLPAVAAASPEQQQASSSAGVSSSSSQPDRAPCVPLQQQFPVILANEVMYETAHAQLVAAAIRHRLARGGRALLCCAVRDQAVFDMFRDSCRRWGLRYRVLRVAPNAEDLGGIRGRERDYEGGFLLMAVDHADAPAADWHRDDFEPVA
;
A
#
# COMPACT_ATOMS: atom_id res chain seq x y z
N MET A 1 19.09 -17.37 26.66
CA MET A 1 20.40 -17.05 27.27
C MET A 1 21.46 -18.11 26.97
N GLU A 2 21.30 -19.38 27.36
CA GLU A 2 22.27 -20.44 27.02
C GLU A 2 22.06 -21.00 25.59
N SER A 3 20.80 -21.09 25.15
CA SER A 3 20.40 -21.45 23.78
C SER A 3 20.98 -20.49 22.73
N ASP A 4 20.86 -19.19 22.98
CA ASP A 4 21.21 -18.14 22.02
C ASP A 4 22.74 -18.01 21.89
N PHE A 5 23.46 -18.28 22.99
CA PHE A 5 24.93 -18.31 23.00
C PHE A 5 25.48 -19.51 22.22
N LEU A 6 24.86 -20.69 22.35
CA LEU A 6 25.23 -21.88 21.57
C LEU A 6 24.92 -21.70 20.09
N GLU A 7 23.79 -21.06 19.75
CA GLU A 7 23.45 -20.74 18.36
C GLU A 7 24.46 -19.79 17.72
N LEU A 8 24.90 -18.75 18.44
CA LEU A 8 25.94 -17.82 17.99
C LEU A 8 27.29 -18.51 17.76
N LEU A 9 27.69 -19.43 18.65
CA LEU A 9 28.93 -20.20 18.48
C LEU A 9 28.88 -21.10 17.24
N VAL A 10 27.75 -21.79 17.02
CA VAL A 10 27.56 -22.66 15.86
C VAL A 10 27.48 -21.84 14.56
N ALA A 11 26.84 -20.67 14.59
CA ALA A 11 26.80 -19.74 13.47
C ALA A 11 28.21 -19.25 13.10
N ASN A 12 29.01 -18.83 14.08
CA ASN A 12 30.40 -18.41 13.88
C ASN A 12 31.27 -19.51 13.26
N GLU A 13 31.21 -20.75 13.78
CA GLU A 13 31.99 -21.86 13.24
C GLU A 13 31.61 -22.18 11.79
N ARG A 14 30.30 -22.24 11.49
CA ARG A 14 29.80 -22.62 10.16
C ARG A 14 30.04 -21.54 9.12
N VAL A 15 29.69 -20.30 9.40
CA VAL A 15 29.89 -19.18 8.47
C VAL A 15 31.38 -18.96 8.25
N GLY A 16 32.20 -19.01 9.30
CA GLY A 16 33.66 -18.92 9.22
C GLY A 16 34.27 -19.99 8.31
N ARG A 17 33.85 -21.25 8.47
CA ARG A 17 34.30 -22.37 7.63
C ARG A 17 34.04 -22.14 6.14
N TRP A 18 32.88 -21.59 5.78
CA TRP A 18 32.56 -21.30 4.39
C TRP A 18 33.35 -20.11 3.85
N MET A 19 33.54 -19.08 4.69
CA MET A 19 34.35 -17.91 4.35
C MET A 19 35.81 -18.25 4.10
N ASP A 20 36.42 -19.14 4.90
CA ASP A 20 37.78 -19.62 4.67
C ASP A 20 37.95 -20.24 3.28
N ILE A 21 36.96 -21.02 2.84
CA ILE A 21 36.96 -21.64 1.50
C ILE A 21 36.78 -20.59 0.40
N LEU A 22 35.92 -19.59 0.59
CA LEU A 22 35.65 -18.54 -0.39
C LEU A 22 36.81 -17.56 -0.56
N MET A 23 37.54 -17.29 0.52
CA MET A 23 38.70 -16.41 0.53
C MET A 23 39.97 -17.09 0.01
N ASP A 24 40.03 -18.43 0.03
CA ASP A 24 41.18 -19.18 -0.48
C ASP A 24 41.14 -19.31 -2.02
N PRO A 25 42.08 -18.65 -2.75
CA PRO A 25 42.11 -18.69 -4.20
C PRO A 25 42.48 -20.06 -4.77
N PHE A 26 43.04 -20.97 -3.97
CA PHE A 26 43.39 -22.34 -4.38
C PHE A 26 42.20 -23.31 -4.26
N GLN A 27 41.11 -22.90 -3.60
CA GLN A 27 39.91 -23.72 -3.39
C GLN A 27 38.73 -23.38 -4.31
N ARG A 28 38.99 -22.77 -5.48
CA ARG A 28 37.95 -22.39 -6.45
C ARG A 28 36.98 -23.52 -6.82
N SER A 29 37.47 -24.76 -6.90
CA SER A 29 36.63 -25.94 -7.18
C SER A 29 35.56 -26.21 -6.10
N ARG A 30 35.73 -25.67 -4.90
CA ARG A 30 34.83 -25.83 -3.74
C ARG A 30 33.96 -24.60 -3.49
N HIS A 31 34.16 -23.49 -4.19
CA HIS A 31 33.39 -22.26 -4.00
C HIS A 31 31.89 -22.47 -4.20
N LYS A 32 31.48 -23.20 -5.24
CA LYS A 32 30.07 -23.53 -5.49
C LYS A 32 29.43 -24.30 -4.33
N PHE A 33 30.18 -25.25 -3.75
CA PHE A 33 29.73 -26.00 -2.59
C PHE A 33 29.61 -25.11 -1.36
N ALA A 34 30.62 -24.27 -1.09
CA ALA A 34 30.61 -23.33 0.04
C ALA A 34 29.45 -22.32 -0.07
N ILE A 35 29.18 -21.77 -1.25
CA ILE A 35 28.04 -20.86 -1.50
C ILE A 35 26.72 -21.57 -1.21
N THR A 36 26.54 -22.80 -1.70
CA THR A 36 25.30 -23.57 -1.47
C THR A 36 25.09 -23.87 0.01
N GLN A 37 26.14 -24.25 0.74
CA GLN A 37 26.05 -24.52 2.18
C GLN A 37 25.83 -23.24 2.99
N LEU A 38 26.50 -22.15 2.65
CA LEU A 38 26.31 -20.84 3.27
C LEU A 38 24.87 -20.36 3.10
N GLN A 39 24.29 -20.51 1.90
CA GLN A 39 22.87 -20.19 1.68
C GLN A 39 21.93 -20.99 2.60
N GLN A 40 22.20 -22.30 2.78
CA GLN A 40 21.39 -23.16 3.64
C GLN A 40 21.54 -22.80 5.13
N ASP A 41 22.75 -22.45 5.56
CA ASP A 41 23.01 -22.06 6.96
C ASP A 41 22.34 -20.70 7.28
N LEU A 42 22.32 -19.75 6.34
CA LEU A 42 21.62 -18.46 6.51
C LEU A 42 20.10 -18.59 6.64
N GLN A 43 19.50 -19.67 6.16
CA GLN A 43 18.06 -19.93 6.32
C GLN A 43 17.69 -20.45 7.73
N ARG A 44 18.67 -20.76 8.58
CA ARG A 44 18.43 -21.36 9.89
C ARG A 44 18.02 -20.36 10.96
N GLY A 45 18.42 -19.10 10.84
CA GLY A 45 18.08 -18.08 11.83
C GLY A 45 18.87 -16.77 11.67
N PRO A 46 18.43 -15.70 12.36
CA PRO A 46 19.02 -14.36 12.25
C PRO A 46 20.48 -14.30 12.71
N SER A 47 20.92 -15.13 13.66
CA SER A 47 22.31 -15.15 14.15
C SER A 47 23.32 -15.53 13.06
N TYR A 48 22.93 -16.33 12.07
CA TYR A 48 23.78 -16.69 10.93
C TYR A 48 23.94 -15.50 9.97
N ILE A 49 22.89 -14.70 9.80
CA ILE A 49 22.89 -13.49 8.96
C ILE A 49 23.76 -12.41 9.59
N GLU A 50 23.62 -12.18 10.90
CA GLU A 50 24.47 -11.24 11.65
C GLU A 50 25.96 -11.63 11.55
N GLU A 51 26.25 -12.91 11.68
CA GLU A 51 27.61 -13.42 11.56
C GLU A 51 28.18 -13.28 10.14
N ALA A 52 27.38 -13.58 9.11
CA ALA A 52 27.77 -13.37 7.72
C ALA A 52 28.05 -11.91 7.38
N ASN A 53 27.26 -10.98 7.95
CA ASN A 53 27.50 -9.55 7.86
C ASN A 53 28.81 -9.15 8.54
N ARG A 54 29.04 -9.65 9.77
CA ARG A 54 30.27 -9.40 10.53
C ARG A 54 31.53 -9.85 9.79
N MET A 55 31.45 -10.99 9.10
CA MET A 55 32.56 -11.58 8.34
C MET A 55 32.74 -11.00 6.93
N GLY A 56 31.86 -10.09 6.48
CA GLY A 56 31.99 -9.45 5.19
C GLY A 56 31.67 -10.36 3.99
N VAL A 57 30.73 -11.30 4.16
CA VAL A 57 30.27 -12.23 3.11
C VAL A 57 29.85 -11.47 1.85
N THR A 58 29.11 -10.37 1.99
CA THR A 58 28.60 -9.58 0.86
C THR A 58 29.72 -9.02 -0.03
N GLN A 59 30.83 -8.55 0.55
CA GLN A 59 31.97 -8.02 -0.20
C GLN A 59 32.68 -9.12 -0.99
N VAL A 60 32.87 -10.29 -0.37
CA VAL A 60 33.51 -11.45 -1.01
C VAL A 60 32.65 -11.98 -2.17
N LEU A 61 31.34 -12.11 -1.95
CA LEU A 61 30.43 -12.65 -2.95
C LEU A 61 30.17 -11.68 -4.11
N THR A 62 30.08 -10.37 -3.86
CA THR A 62 29.99 -9.35 -4.93
C THR A 62 31.19 -9.42 -5.88
N LYS A 63 32.40 -9.66 -5.34
CA LYS A 63 33.60 -9.87 -6.16
C LYS A 63 33.52 -11.16 -6.99
N LEU A 64 32.97 -12.23 -6.42
CA LEU A 64 32.77 -13.52 -7.11
C LEU A 64 31.74 -13.45 -8.25
N LEU A 65 30.68 -12.62 -8.13
CA LEU A 65 29.72 -12.37 -9.21
C LEU A 65 30.41 -11.84 -10.46
N SER A 66 31.37 -10.93 -10.31
CA SER A 66 32.13 -10.38 -11.44
C SER A 66 33.03 -11.39 -12.17
N GLN A 67 33.24 -12.57 -11.57
CA GLN A 67 34.20 -13.58 -12.01
C GLN A 67 33.57 -14.91 -12.42
N THR A 68 32.24 -15.04 -12.29
CA THR A 68 31.51 -16.30 -12.48
C THR A 68 30.42 -16.14 -13.51
N SER A 69 30.30 -17.09 -14.44
CA SER A 69 29.21 -17.15 -15.44
C SER A 69 28.21 -18.30 -15.19
N ASP A 70 28.36 -19.03 -14.07
CA ASP A 70 27.44 -20.10 -13.67
C ASP A 70 26.15 -19.52 -13.07
N GLU A 71 25.05 -19.63 -13.82
CA GLU A 71 23.74 -19.06 -13.49
C GLU A 71 23.22 -19.50 -12.11
N LYS A 72 23.37 -20.78 -11.77
CA LYS A 72 22.97 -21.32 -10.46
C LYS A 72 23.78 -20.73 -9.30
N THR A 73 25.07 -20.49 -9.52
CA THR A 73 25.93 -19.85 -8.51
C THR A 73 25.59 -18.37 -8.37
N MET A 74 25.33 -17.67 -9.48
CA MET A 74 24.89 -16.27 -9.45
C MET A 74 23.58 -16.11 -8.68
N GLU A 75 22.60 -16.98 -8.94
CA GLU A 75 21.32 -16.98 -8.21
C GLU A 75 21.49 -17.23 -6.71
N ALA A 76 22.30 -18.22 -6.32
CA ALA A 76 22.59 -18.52 -4.93
C ALA A 76 23.30 -17.35 -4.23
N VAL A 77 24.28 -16.73 -4.90
CA VAL A 77 24.99 -15.55 -4.39
C VAL A 77 24.04 -14.37 -4.20
N SER A 78 23.18 -14.07 -5.18
CA SER A 78 22.19 -12.99 -5.06
C SER A 78 21.25 -13.20 -3.88
N ARG A 79 20.81 -14.44 -3.61
CA ARG A 79 19.99 -14.76 -2.44
C ARG A 79 20.73 -14.56 -1.12
N ILE A 80 22.01 -14.92 -1.06
CA ILE A 80 22.85 -14.71 0.14
C ILE A 80 23.05 -13.21 0.38
N ILE A 81 23.41 -12.45 -0.66
CA ILE A 81 23.59 -10.99 -0.56
C ILE A 81 22.28 -10.33 -0.12
N ALA A 82 21.13 -10.75 -0.65
CA ALA A 82 19.82 -10.26 -0.24
C ALA A 82 19.52 -10.58 1.24
N ALA A 83 19.79 -11.81 1.69
CA ALA A 83 19.60 -12.20 3.08
C ALA A 83 20.49 -11.38 4.04
N CYS A 84 21.75 -11.16 3.69
CA CYS A 84 22.71 -10.37 4.45
C CYS A 84 22.36 -8.87 4.47
N SER A 85 21.79 -8.36 3.39
CA SER A 85 21.46 -6.93 3.23
C SER A 85 20.10 -6.55 3.84
N GLY A 86 19.44 -7.48 4.54
CA GLY A 86 18.17 -7.29 5.26
C GLY A 86 16.92 -7.37 4.36
N PRO A 87 15.71 -7.32 4.96
CA PRO A 87 14.43 -7.42 4.23
C PRO A 87 14.27 -6.38 3.10
N MET A 88 14.99 -5.26 3.20
CA MET A 88 15.00 -4.19 2.21
C MET A 88 15.71 -4.56 0.90
N ALA A 89 16.57 -5.58 0.89
CA ALA A 89 17.31 -6.04 -0.28
C ALA A 89 16.65 -7.25 -1.00
N CYS A 90 15.58 -7.82 -0.44
CA CYS A 90 14.78 -8.82 -1.12
C CYS A 90 13.97 -8.17 -2.25
N GLY A 91 14.11 -8.69 -3.48
CA GLY A 91 13.29 -8.26 -4.62
C GLY A 91 11.87 -8.83 -4.57
N GLY A 92 10.90 -8.03 -5.00
CA GLY A 92 9.58 -8.50 -5.44
C GLY A 92 8.65 -9.01 -4.34
N LYS A 93 8.52 -8.29 -3.22
CA LYS A 93 7.50 -8.59 -2.20
C LYS A 93 6.22 -7.84 -2.53
N VAL A 94 5.09 -8.55 -2.58
CA VAL A 94 3.76 -7.93 -2.55
C VAL A 94 3.31 -7.82 -1.10
N SER A 95 3.05 -6.59 -0.66
CA SER A 95 2.57 -6.26 0.68
C SER A 95 1.15 -5.69 0.57
N SER A 96 0.28 -6.01 1.52
CA SER A 96 -1.05 -5.42 1.61
C SER A 96 -1.10 -4.44 2.76
N PHE A 97 -1.61 -3.24 2.51
CA PHE A 97 -1.75 -2.18 3.50
C PHE A 97 -3.22 -1.81 3.64
N SER A 98 -3.67 -1.62 4.88
CA SER A 98 -5.07 -1.28 5.17
C SER A 98 -5.14 -0.02 6.02
N TYR A 99 -6.00 0.92 5.62
CA TYR A 99 -6.22 2.20 6.28
C TYR A 99 -7.73 2.48 6.32
N ASP A 100 -8.33 2.40 7.50
CA ASP A 100 -9.76 2.67 7.73
C ASP A 100 -10.70 2.00 6.69
N GLY A 101 -10.51 0.70 6.48
CA GLY A 101 -11.30 -0.10 5.53
C GLY A 101 -10.82 -0.03 4.07
N VAL A 102 -9.95 0.91 3.71
CA VAL A 102 -9.29 0.94 2.39
C VAL A 102 -8.10 0.00 2.40
N THR A 103 -8.13 -1.04 1.56
CA THR A 103 -7.02 -1.99 1.42
C THR A 103 -6.38 -1.88 0.04
N VAL A 104 -5.06 -1.74 0.01
CA VAL A 104 -4.27 -1.66 -1.23
C VAL A 104 -3.11 -2.63 -1.21
N HIS A 105 -2.74 -3.12 -2.39
CA HIS A 105 -1.67 -4.09 -2.60
C HIS A 105 -0.52 -3.42 -3.34
N ILE A 106 0.70 -3.53 -2.80
CA ILE A 106 1.88 -2.87 -3.34
C ILE A 106 2.95 -3.89 -3.62
N ARG A 107 3.52 -3.83 -4.82
CA ARG A 107 4.73 -4.56 -5.17
C ARG A 107 5.95 -3.68 -4.89
N GLU A 108 6.78 -4.11 -3.95
CA GLU A 108 8.06 -3.48 -3.65
C GLU A 108 9.19 -4.18 -4.41
N GLY A 109 10.03 -3.40 -5.09
CA GLY A 109 11.28 -3.87 -5.70
C GLY A 109 12.39 -4.02 -4.65
N ALA A 110 13.56 -4.45 -5.10
CA ALA A 110 14.76 -4.36 -4.29
C ALA A 110 15.19 -2.88 -4.16
N LEU A 111 15.93 -2.52 -3.11
CA LEU A 111 16.45 -1.15 -2.99
C LEU A 111 17.38 -0.76 -4.15
N GLY A 112 18.03 -1.74 -4.79
CA GLY A 112 18.84 -1.55 -5.98
C GLY A 112 18.05 -1.17 -7.24
N ASP A 113 16.72 -1.32 -7.22
CA ASP A 113 15.82 -0.96 -8.32
C ASP A 113 15.39 0.53 -8.26
N GLY A 114 16.06 1.33 -7.42
CA GLY A 114 15.77 2.75 -7.21
C GLY A 114 15.01 3.03 -5.90
N LEU A 115 15.12 4.28 -5.41
CA LEU A 115 14.44 4.71 -4.17
C LEU A 115 12.90 4.64 -4.32
N GLY A 116 12.38 4.83 -5.53
CA GLY A 116 10.96 4.74 -5.87
C GLY A 116 10.40 3.31 -5.80
N ALA A 117 11.24 2.29 -5.71
CA ALA A 117 10.81 0.90 -5.64
C ALA A 117 10.34 0.44 -4.24
N LYS A 118 10.42 1.32 -3.23
CA LYS A 118 10.10 1.01 -1.82
C LYS A 118 8.95 1.85 -1.27
N VAL A 119 8.24 1.26 -0.30
CA VAL A 119 7.32 2.01 0.56
C VAL A 119 8.11 2.62 1.72
N TRP A 120 8.04 3.93 1.85
CA TRP A 120 8.68 4.67 2.94
C TRP A 120 7.69 4.91 4.08
N SER A 121 8.18 4.92 5.32
CA SER A 121 7.32 5.06 6.52
C SER A 121 6.36 6.27 6.49
N VAL A 122 6.78 7.39 5.88
CA VAL A 122 5.99 8.61 5.74
C VAL A 122 4.73 8.39 4.90
N CYS A 123 4.76 7.43 3.95
CA CYS A 123 3.58 7.05 3.17
C CYS A 123 2.42 6.62 4.08
N HIS A 124 2.70 5.90 5.18
CA HIS A 124 1.65 5.47 6.12
C HIS A 124 1.01 6.65 6.85
N ILE A 125 1.79 7.70 7.15
CA ILE A 125 1.27 8.94 7.75
C ILE A 125 0.32 9.60 6.76
N MET A 126 0.78 9.82 5.52
CA MET A 126 -0.02 10.44 4.47
C MET A 126 -1.31 9.66 4.17
N CYS A 127 -1.23 8.33 4.05
CA CYS A 127 -2.42 7.49 3.78
C CYS A 127 -3.47 7.62 4.87
N ARG A 128 -3.07 7.64 6.15
CA ARG A 128 -4.01 7.85 7.26
C ARG A 128 -4.63 9.23 7.24
N GLU A 129 -3.86 10.26 6.93
CA GLU A 129 -4.39 11.62 6.80
C GLU A 129 -5.40 11.72 5.65
N LEU A 130 -5.17 11.03 4.53
CA LEU A 130 -6.10 10.99 3.40
C LEU A 130 -7.41 10.27 3.71
N VAL A 131 -7.38 9.12 4.40
CA VAL A 131 -8.63 8.41 4.76
C VAL A 131 -9.41 9.11 5.88
N ARG A 132 -8.73 9.88 6.75
CA ARG A 132 -9.38 10.72 7.77
C ARG A 132 -10.01 11.97 7.18
N HIS A 133 -9.42 12.51 6.11
CA HIS A 133 -9.86 13.74 5.46
C HIS A 133 -10.10 13.58 3.95
N PRO A 134 -10.95 12.61 3.54
CA PRO A 134 -11.17 12.33 2.14
C PRO A 134 -11.81 13.50 1.39
N GLU A 135 -12.52 14.39 2.08
CA GLU A 135 -13.12 15.62 1.54
C GLU A 135 -12.11 16.55 0.85
N ILE A 136 -10.81 16.41 1.13
CA ILE A 136 -9.75 17.13 0.42
C ILE A 136 -9.72 16.75 -1.07
N PHE A 137 -10.05 15.51 -1.45
CA PHE A 137 -9.90 15.03 -2.83
C PHE A 137 -11.07 14.23 -3.37
N ARG A 138 -12.06 13.88 -2.54
CA ARG A 138 -13.21 13.07 -2.95
C ARG A 138 -13.95 13.73 -4.10
N GLY A 139 -14.21 12.96 -5.15
CA GLY A 139 -14.88 13.42 -6.37
C GLY A 139 -14.03 14.34 -7.25
N GLN A 140 -12.75 14.57 -6.94
CA GLN A 140 -11.86 15.45 -7.69
C GLN A 140 -10.83 14.66 -8.50
N GLN A 141 -10.25 15.32 -9.51
CA GLN A 141 -9.08 14.82 -10.23
C GLN A 141 -7.81 15.12 -9.42
N VAL A 142 -6.98 14.11 -9.21
CA VAL A 142 -5.80 14.16 -8.36
C VAL A 142 -4.56 13.87 -9.19
N LEU A 143 -3.51 14.67 -9.02
CA LEU A 143 -2.16 14.36 -9.50
C LEU A 143 -1.27 13.98 -8.31
N GLU A 144 -0.62 12.83 -8.37
CA GLU A 144 0.43 12.46 -7.42
C GLU A 144 1.81 12.70 -8.03
N LEU A 145 2.61 13.56 -7.41
CA LEU A 145 4.01 13.81 -7.78
C LEU A 145 4.92 12.80 -7.09
N GLY A 146 5.80 12.14 -7.85
CA GLY A 146 6.80 11.21 -7.29
C GLY A 146 6.15 10.05 -6.57
N SER A 147 5.30 9.30 -7.28
CA SER A 147 4.45 8.27 -6.70
C SER A 147 5.24 7.05 -6.20
N GLY A 148 6.44 6.80 -6.74
CA GLY A 148 7.21 5.61 -6.38
C GLY A 148 6.41 4.33 -6.61
N THR A 149 6.07 3.65 -5.51
CA THR A 149 5.24 2.44 -5.52
C THR A 149 3.73 2.69 -5.73
N GLY A 150 3.27 3.94 -5.61
CA GLY A 150 1.88 4.35 -5.82
C GLY A 150 0.97 4.23 -4.60
N LEU A 151 1.51 3.91 -3.41
CA LEU A 151 0.71 3.66 -2.21
C LEU A 151 -0.28 4.81 -1.90
N VAL A 152 0.17 6.06 -1.96
CA VAL A 152 -0.66 7.22 -1.62
C VAL A 152 -1.73 7.47 -2.69
N GLY A 153 -1.39 7.42 -3.98
CA GLY A 153 -2.35 7.54 -5.07
C GLY A 153 -3.39 6.42 -5.12
N LEU A 154 -2.98 5.18 -4.87
CA LEU A 154 -3.89 4.02 -4.79
C LEU A 154 -4.88 4.17 -3.63
N VAL A 155 -4.43 4.64 -2.47
CA VAL A 155 -5.32 4.95 -1.35
C VAL A 155 -6.28 6.07 -1.70
N ALA A 156 -5.82 7.15 -2.37
CA ALA A 156 -6.68 8.24 -2.81
C ALA A 156 -7.74 7.77 -3.83
N ALA A 157 -7.36 6.89 -4.76
CA ALA A 157 -8.27 6.30 -5.74
C ALA A 157 -9.38 5.49 -5.06
N ALA A 158 -9.01 4.62 -4.12
CA ALA A 158 -9.96 3.79 -3.37
C ALA A 158 -10.80 4.59 -2.36
N ALA A 159 -10.28 5.71 -1.84
CA ALA A 159 -11.00 6.59 -0.91
C ALA A 159 -11.99 7.56 -1.59
N GLY A 160 -12.12 7.48 -2.92
CA GLY A 160 -13.17 8.15 -3.67
C GLY A 160 -12.74 9.36 -4.49
N ALA A 161 -11.46 9.47 -4.88
CA ALA A 161 -11.08 10.40 -5.94
C ALA A 161 -11.85 10.08 -7.25
N ALA A 162 -12.22 11.10 -8.02
CA ALA A 162 -12.86 10.88 -9.32
C ALA A 162 -11.87 10.34 -10.36
N GLN A 163 -10.62 10.80 -10.28
CA GLN A 163 -9.50 10.26 -11.05
C GLN A 163 -8.20 10.50 -10.31
N VAL A 164 -7.26 9.56 -10.37
CA VAL A 164 -5.89 9.72 -9.87
C VAL A 164 -4.88 9.49 -11.00
N VAL A 165 -4.07 10.50 -11.28
CA VAL A 165 -2.91 10.41 -12.17
C VAL A 165 -1.67 10.26 -11.31
N MET A 166 -1.13 9.05 -11.23
CA MET A 166 0.10 8.74 -10.52
C MET A 166 1.30 8.94 -11.45
N THR A 167 2.30 9.68 -10.99
CA THR A 167 3.44 10.08 -11.82
C THR A 167 4.79 9.84 -11.17
N ASP A 168 5.75 9.45 -11.99
CA ASP A 168 7.17 9.40 -11.67
C ASP A 168 7.98 9.71 -12.93
N TYR A 169 9.31 9.80 -12.83
CA TYR A 169 10.19 10.11 -13.97
C TYR A 169 11.03 8.90 -14.41
N GLU A 170 11.28 7.95 -13.51
CA GLU A 170 12.11 6.79 -13.79
C GLU A 170 11.28 5.65 -14.41
N ASP A 171 11.61 5.25 -15.65
CA ASP A 171 10.80 4.29 -16.41
C ASP A 171 10.54 2.97 -15.63
N GLN A 172 11.52 2.46 -14.88
CA GLN A 172 11.38 1.23 -14.08
C GLN A 172 10.39 1.38 -12.91
N VAL A 173 10.38 2.55 -12.27
CA VAL A 173 9.44 2.87 -11.18
C VAL A 173 8.03 2.98 -11.76
N VAL A 174 7.89 3.67 -12.90
CA VAL A 174 6.62 3.83 -13.62
C VAL A 174 6.04 2.49 -14.09
N ASP A 175 6.87 1.55 -14.54
CA ASP A 175 6.44 0.20 -14.89
C ASP A 175 5.93 -0.60 -13.67
N ASN A 176 6.61 -0.48 -12.53
CA ASN A 176 6.14 -1.11 -11.29
C ASN A 176 4.84 -0.46 -10.78
N LEU A 177 4.72 0.85 -10.92
CA LEU A 177 3.52 1.61 -10.58
C LEU A 177 2.31 1.16 -11.41
N ARG A 178 2.50 0.93 -12.72
CA ARG A 178 1.50 0.31 -13.60
C ARG A 178 1.08 -1.08 -13.09
N THR A 179 2.04 -1.89 -12.67
CA THR A 179 1.76 -3.23 -12.10
C THR A 179 0.90 -3.12 -10.83
N CYS A 180 1.22 -2.18 -9.93
CA CYS A 180 0.48 -1.97 -8.70
C CYS A 180 -0.96 -1.50 -8.97
N MET A 181 -1.15 -0.56 -9.92
CA MET A 181 -2.48 -0.10 -10.35
C MET A 181 -3.38 -1.26 -10.81
N HIS A 182 -2.86 -2.12 -11.68
CA HIS A 182 -3.61 -3.26 -12.22
C HIS A 182 -3.93 -4.31 -11.16
N MET A 183 -2.99 -4.60 -10.26
CA MET A 183 -3.20 -5.53 -9.15
C MET A 183 -4.35 -5.07 -8.24
N ASN A 184 -4.45 -3.77 -7.95
CA ASN A 184 -5.53 -3.22 -7.13
C ASN A 184 -6.86 -3.20 -7.86
N THR A 185 -6.86 -2.93 -9.17
CA THR A 185 -8.07 -3.01 -10.00
C THR A 185 -8.64 -4.43 -10.01
N ALA A 186 -7.77 -5.43 -10.19
CA ALA A 186 -8.16 -6.83 -10.15
C ALA A 186 -8.69 -7.25 -8.76
N ALA A 187 -8.02 -6.81 -7.69
CA ALA A 187 -8.46 -7.09 -6.32
C ALA A 187 -9.84 -6.47 -6.01
N ALA A 188 -10.08 -5.23 -6.42
CA ALA A 188 -11.37 -4.56 -6.26
C ALA A 188 -12.49 -5.28 -7.04
N ALA A 189 -12.23 -5.70 -8.28
CA ALA A 189 -13.18 -6.47 -9.09
C ALA A 189 -13.52 -7.83 -8.44
N ALA A 190 -12.51 -8.54 -7.90
CA ALA A 190 -12.71 -9.81 -7.21
C ALA A 190 -13.53 -9.64 -5.91
N ALA A 191 -13.26 -8.57 -5.14
CA ALA A 191 -14.03 -8.25 -3.93
C ALA A 191 -15.50 -7.92 -4.26
N ALA A 192 -15.74 -7.13 -5.31
CA ALA A 192 -17.10 -6.80 -5.76
C ALA A 192 -17.88 -8.05 -6.21
N ALA A 193 -17.25 -8.95 -6.97
CA ALA A 193 -17.87 -10.20 -7.40
C ALA A 193 -18.23 -11.11 -6.20
N SER A 194 -17.33 -11.21 -5.23
CA SER A 194 -17.55 -11.99 -4.00
C SER A 194 -18.71 -11.42 -3.18
N HIS A 195 -18.80 -10.09 -3.06
CA HIS A 195 -19.89 -9.44 -2.34
C HIS A 195 -21.25 -9.64 -3.01
N GLN A 196 -21.32 -9.57 -4.35
CA GLN A 196 -22.54 -9.87 -5.11
C GLN A 196 -23.00 -11.32 -4.92
N GLN A 197 -22.07 -12.29 -4.93
CA GLN A 197 -22.40 -13.70 -4.69
C GLN A 197 -22.96 -13.93 -3.27
N GLN A 198 -22.34 -13.30 -2.26
CA GLN A 198 -22.83 -13.39 -0.88
C GLN A 198 -24.23 -12.79 -0.72
N GLN A 199 -24.50 -11.63 -1.33
CA GLN A 199 -25.83 -11.01 -1.31
C GLN A 199 -26.89 -11.90 -1.99
N GLN A 200 -26.56 -12.51 -3.14
CA GLN A 200 -27.47 -13.42 -3.84
C GLN A 200 -27.77 -14.67 -3.00
N GLN A 201 -26.77 -15.26 -2.35
CA GLN A 201 -26.96 -16.42 -1.46
C GLN A 201 -27.83 -16.06 -0.25
N GLN A 202 -27.63 -14.89 0.37
CA GLN A 202 -28.45 -14.43 1.48
C GLN A 202 -29.91 -14.20 1.06
N GLN A 203 -30.15 -13.61 -0.12
CA GLN A 203 -31.51 -13.43 -0.65
C GLN A 203 -32.20 -14.77 -0.96
N GLN A 204 -31.49 -15.74 -1.54
CA GLN A 204 -32.03 -17.07 -1.80
C GLN A 204 -32.36 -17.82 -0.51
N GLN A 205 -31.53 -17.71 0.52
CA GLN A 205 -31.82 -18.33 1.83
C GLN A 205 -33.04 -17.70 2.51
N GLN A 206 -33.22 -16.38 2.44
CA GLN A 206 -34.41 -15.69 2.97
C GLN A 206 -35.70 -16.03 2.20
N GLN A 207 -35.61 -16.23 0.88
CA GLN A 207 -36.74 -16.70 0.07
C GLN A 207 -37.08 -18.17 0.36
N ALA A 208 -36.08 -19.02 0.57
CA ALA A 208 -36.29 -20.42 0.94
C ALA A 208 -36.90 -20.57 2.34
N SER A 209 -36.49 -19.75 3.31
CA SER A 209 -37.06 -19.78 4.67
C SER A 209 -38.50 -19.25 4.70
N SER A 210 -38.80 -18.16 3.98
CA SER A 210 -40.18 -17.65 3.87
C SER A 210 -41.13 -18.58 3.11
N ALA A 211 -40.64 -19.32 2.10
CA ALA A 211 -41.42 -20.36 1.41
C ALA A 211 -41.68 -21.58 2.33
N ALA A 212 -40.74 -21.92 3.22
CA ALA A 212 -40.94 -22.98 4.20
C ALA A 212 -41.98 -22.60 5.28
N ASP A 213 -41.98 -21.35 5.76
CA ASP A 213 -43.01 -20.86 6.70
C ASP A 213 -44.40 -20.75 6.04
N GLY A 214 -44.48 -20.31 4.78
CA GLY A 214 -45.74 -20.26 4.03
C GLY A 214 -46.32 -21.63 3.67
N ALA A 215 -45.48 -22.66 3.53
CA ALA A 215 -45.93 -24.04 3.34
C ALA A 215 -46.43 -24.68 4.65
N GLN A 216 -45.87 -24.29 5.81
CA GLN A 216 -46.34 -24.74 7.12
C GLN A 216 -47.69 -24.12 7.52
N SER A 217 -47.98 -22.87 7.14
CA SER A 217 -49.28 -22.25 7.41
C SER A 217 -50.43 -22.87 6.60
N HIS A 218 -50.18 -23.23 5.33
CA HIS A 218 -51.18 -23.93 4.51
C HIS A 218 -51.43 -25.39 4.93
N ALA A 219 -50.43 -26.07 5.50
CA ALA A 219 -50.61 -27.43 6.02
C ALA A 219 -51.44 -27.48 7.32
N LEU A 220 -51.53 -26.37 8.08
CA LEU A 220 -52.36 -26.28 9.28
C LEU A 220 -53.83 -25.98 8.97
N ASP A 221 -54.14 -25.27 7.87
CA ASP A 221 -55.52 -25.02 7.44
C ASP A 221 -56.18 -26.28 6.81
N ASP A 222 -55.42 -27.13 6.11
CA ASP A 222 -55.93 -28.38 5.52
C ASP A 222 -56.18 -29.51 6.55
N LEU A 223 -55.67 -29.35 7.79
CA LEU A 223 -55.85 -30.32 8.88
C LEU A 223 -57.05 -30.01 9.80
N PHE A 224 -57.67 -28.82 9.66
CA PHE A 224 -58.83 -28.38 10.45
C PHE A 224 -60.07 -28.02 9.60
N GLY A 225 -60.20 -28.60 8.40
CA GLY A 225 -61.41 -28.52 7.58
C GLY A 225 -62.33 -29.72 7.79
N GLY A 226 -63.17 -29.74 8.83
CA GLY A 226 -64.18 -30.78 8.99
C GLY A 226 -65.09 -30.67 10.21
N SER A 227 -66.36 -30.33 9.94
CA SER A 227 -67.58 -30.46 10.76
C SER A 227 -67.72 -29.63 12.04
N THR A 228 -68.61 -28.63 11.92
CA THR A 228 -69.60 -28.25 12.94
C THR A 228 -70.33 -29.48 13.47
N ASP A 229 -70.47 -29.59 14.79
CA ASP A 229 -71.79 -29.68 15.44
C ASP A 229 -71.64 -29.54 16.97
N GLU A 230 -72.72 -29.03 17.54
CA GLU A 230 -72.96 -28.53 18.88
C GLU A 230 -72.78 -29.60 19.98
N ASP A 231 -72.27 -29.23 21.16
CA ASP A 231 -73.03 -29.36 22.42
C ASP A 231 -72.24 -28.91 23.66
N GLU A 232 -73.02 -28.34 24.58
CA GLU A 232 -72.64 -27.76 25.86
C GLU A 232 -72.06 -28.78 26.87
N GLN A 233 -71.15 -28.33 27.75
CA GLN A 233 -71.33 -28.25 29.22
C GLN A 233 -70.00 -28.22 30.00
N GLN A 234 -69.77 -27.08 30.65
CA GLN A 234 -69.23 -26.83 31.99
C GLN A 234 -67.93 -27.47 32.52
N GLN A 235 -67.18 -26.58 33.21
CA GLN A 235 -66.33 -26.77 34.39
C GLN A 235 -64.90 -27.30 34.20
N GLN A 236 -63.90 -26.41 34.30
CA GLN A 236 -63.14 -26.13 35.54
C GLN A 236 -61.96 -25.17 35.29
N GLN A 237 -61.72 -24.34 36.30
CA GLN A 237 -60.58 -23.42 36.41
C GLN A 237 -59.26 -24.19 36.52
N GLN A 238 -58.16 -23.64 35.98
CA GLN A 238 -56.88 -23.57 36.70
C GLN A 238 -55.95 -22.46 36.13
N PRO A 239 -55.03 -21.92 36.95
CA PRO A 239 -54.44 -20.59 36.80
C PRO A 239 -53.04 -20.61 36.17
N GLY A 240 -52.58 -19.42 35.76
CA GLY A 240 -51.23 -19.20 35.26
C GLY A 240 -50.16 -19.06 36.35
N ALA A 241 -48.90 -19.22 35.94
CA ALA A 241 -47.63 -18.79 36.56
C ALA A 241 -46.49 -19.48 35.79
N ALA A 242 -45.24 -19.04 35.71
CA ALA A 242 -44.56 -17.78 36.01
C ALA A 242 -43.12 -17.95 35.46
N VAL A 243 -42.44 -16.83 35.23
CA VAL A 243 -41.00 -16.73 34.93
C VAL A 243 -40.19 -17.09 36.17
N PRO A 244 -39.04 -17.79 36.08
CA PRO A 244 -38.11 -17.91 37.20
C PRO A 244 -36.99 -16.85 37.12
N ASP A 245 -36.69 -16.29 38.30
CA ASP A 245 -35.67 -15.29 38.61
C ASP A 245 -34.48 -15.93 39.36
N ASP A 246 -33.40 -15.18 39.46
CA ASP A 246 -32.07 -15.51 39.97
C ASP A 246 -31.97 -15.85 41.47
N ALA A 247 -30.90 -16.61 41.77
CA ALA A 247 -30.18 -16.75 43.04
C ALA A 247 -30.85 -17.53 44.20
N GLU A 248 -30.35 -18.74 44.47
CA GLU A 248 -29.48 -19.08 45.62
C GLU A 248 -29.27 -20.61 45.66
N LEU A 249 -28.00 -21.05 45.69
CA LEU A 249 -27.40 -21.80 46.82
C LEU A 249 -26.11 -22.49 46.38
N PHE A 250 -25.02 -22.09 47.02
CA PHE A 250 -23.81 -22.89 47.20
C PHE A 250 -24.15 -24.04 48.16
N ASP A 251 -23.91 -25.29 47.75
CA ASP A 251 -23.16 -26.25 48.55
C ASP A 251 -22.76 -27.47 47.69
N ASP A 252 -21.74 -28.18 48.15
CA ASP A 252 -21.16 -29.43 47.64
C ASP A 252 -20.01 -29.30 46.63
N ALA A 253 -18.86 -28.93 47.19
CA ALA A 253 -17.56 -29.38 46.74
C ALA A 253 -17.37 -30.86 47.11
N ASP A 254 -17.18 -31.73 46.11
CA ASP A 254 -16.22 -32.84 46.13
C ASP A 254 -16.38 -33.70 44.85
N SER A 255 -15.51 -33.46 43.86
CA SER A 255 -14.87 -34.50 43.02
C SER A 255 -14.21 -33.82 41.82
N VAL A 256 -12.91 -33.57 41.94
CA VAL A 256 -12.03 -33.27 40.81
C VAL A 256 -11.56 -34.58 40.21
N GLU A 257 -11.92 -34.88 38.96
CA GLU A 257 -11.14 -35.75 38.08
C GLU A 257 -11.60 -35.55 36.61
N ASP A 258 -10.62 -35.21 35.77
CA ASP A 258 -10.58 -35.21 34.30
C ASP A 258 -11.53 -34.29 33.49
N LEU A 259 -11.20 -33.00 33.46
CA LEU A 259 -11.54 -32.12 32.34
C LEU A 259 -10.34 -31.97 31.40
N ASP A 260 -10.46 -32.56 30.20
CA ASP A 260 -9.50 -32.44 29.12
C ASP A 260 -9.46 -31.00 28.55
N LEU A 261 -8.49 -30.22 29.03
CA LEU A 261 -8.26 -28.83 28.66
C LEU A 261 -7.61 -28.65 27.26
N SER A 262 -7.58 -29.69 26.42
CA SER A 262 -7.01 -29.61 25.07
C SER A 262 -8.01 -29.16 23.98
N ALA A 263 -9.32 -29.24 24.25
CA ALA A 263 -10.36 -28.89 23.26
C ALA A 263 -10.67 -27.38 23.16
N MET A 264 -10.29 -26.56 24.15
CA MET A 264 -10.61 -25.13 24.17
C MET A 264 -9.48 -24.22 23.66
N LEU A 265 -8.25 -24.71 23.60
CA LEU A 265 -7.07 -23.98 23.09
C LEU A 265 -6.72 -24.34 21.62
N GLY A 266 -7.41 -25.29 21.01
CA GLY A 266 -7.10 -25.81 19.66
C GLY A 266 -7.87 -25.19 18.50
N ARG A 267 -8.75 -24.20 18.72
CA ARG A 267 -9.68 -23.71 17.68
C ARG A 267 -9.48 -22.27 17.20
N SER A 268 -8.51 -21.52 17.71
CA SER A 268 -8.29 -20.11 17.32
C SER A 268 -7.01 -19.81 16.53
N SER A 269 -6.14 -20.80 16.30
CA SER A 269 -4.87 -20.58 15.55
C SER A 269 -4.84 -21.19 14.15
N SER A 270 -5.77 -22.09 13.80
CA SER A 270 -5.80 -22.75 12.50
C SER A 270 -6.62 -22.02 11.44
N SER A 271 -7.66 -21.27 11.83
CA SER A 271 -8.43 -20.45 10.87
C SER A 271 -7.62 -19.25 10.39
N THR A 272 -6.88 -18.58 11.28
CA THR A 272 -6.05 -17.42 10.96
C THR A 272 -4.86 -17.77 10.08
N ALA A 273 -4.22 -18.92 10.30
CA ALA A 273 -3.13 -19.41 9.46
C ALA A 273 -3.62 -19.87 8.06
N ALA A 274 -4.79 -20.50 7.99
CA ALA A 274 -5.41 -20.91 6.73
C ALA A 274 -5.94 -19.71 5.92
N GLU A 275 -6.55 -18.73 6.58
CA GLU A 275 -6.98 -17.45 5.99
C GLU A 275 -5.80 -16.62 5.53
N ALA A 276 -4.71 -16.53 6.31
CA ALA A 276 -3.48 -15.85 5.90
C ALA A 276 -2.79 -16.56 4.73
N ALA A 277 -2.80 -17.90 4.70
CA ALA A 277 -2.25 -18.68 3.58
C ALA A 277 -3.12 -18.59 2.32
N ALA A 278 -4.46 -18.50 2.47
CA ALA A 278 -5.39 -18.30 1.36
C ALA A 278 -5.28 -16.88 0.79
N ALA A 279 -5.17 -15.86 1.65
CA ALA A 279 -4.89 -14.48 1.27
C ALA A 279 -3.53 -14.38 0.56
N SER A 280 -2.49 -15.03 1.08
CA SER A 280 -1.16 -15.05 0.45
C SER A 280 -1.15 -15.75 -0.91
N ARG A 281 -1.95 -16.80 -1.12
CA ARG A 281 -2.10 -17.45 -2.45
C ARG A 281 -2.91 -16.59 -3.41
N SER A 282 -4.03 -16.01 -2.97
CA SER A 282 -4.81 -15.06 -3.77
C SER A 282 -3.98 -13.83 -4.18
N LEU A 283 -3.05 -13.38 -3.33
CA LEU A 283 -2.12 -12.29 -3.62
C LEU A 283 -1.04 -12.68 -4.62
N ALA A 284 -0.50 -13.90 -4.51
CA ALA A 284 0.45 -14.44 -5.49
C ALA A 284 -0.20 -14.65 -6.86
N ASP A 285 -1.45 -15.12 -6.88
CA ASP A 285 -2.24 -15.30 -8.10
C ASP A 285 -2.65 -13.96 -8.73
N ALA A 286 -3.00 -12.95 -7.92
CA ALA A 286 -3.24 -11.58 -8.39
C ALA A 286 -1.97 -10.93 -8.95
N ALA A 287 -0.82 -11.13 -8.30
CA ALA A 287 0.47 -10.66 -8.78
C ALA A 287 0.91 -11.37 -10.07
N ALA A 288 0.66 -12.68 -10.19
CA ALA A 288 0.91 -13.45 -11.41
C ALA A 288 -0.06 -13.07 -12.55
N ALA A 289 -1.32 -12.78 -12.24
CA ALA A 289 -2.30 -12.27 -13.20
C ALA A 289 -1.95 -10.85 -13.69
N ALA A 290 -1.45 -9.98 -12.81
CA ALA A 290 -0.96 -8.65 -13.17
C ALA A 290 0.29 -8.72 -14.07
N ALA A 291 1.19 -9.67 -13.80
CA ALA A 291 2.39 -9.90 -14.62
C ALA A 291 2.10 -10.54 -15.99
N ALA A 292 0.92 -11.15 -16.19
CA ALA A 292 0.64 -11.98 -17.37
C ALA A 292 -0.11 -11.29 -18.53
N GLY A 293 -0.50 -10.01 -18.44
CA GLY A 293 -1.19 -9.39 -19.60
C GLY A 293 -1.82 -8.00 -19.48
N LEU A 294 -1.39 -7.14 -18.55
CA LEU A 294 -1.99 -5.80 -18.39
C LEU A 294 -0.99 -4.70 -18.79
N THR A 295 -1.05 -4.29 -20.06
CA THR A 295 -0.15 -3.27 -20.64
C THR A 295 -0.71 -1.85 -20.57
N ALA A 296 -1.98 -1.67 -20.23
CA ALA A 296 -2.62 -0.36 -20.27
C ALA A 296 -2.06 0.60 -19.21
N TRP A 297 -1.91 1.87 -19.58
CA TRP A 297 -1.49 2.95 -18.69
C TRP A 297 -2.65 3.60 -17.93
N GLU A 298 -3.83 2.99 -18.00
CA GLU A 298 -5.08 3.41 -17.35
C GLU A 298 -5.84 2.17 -16.87
N ALA A 299 -6.48 2.27 -15.71
CA ALA A 299 -7.38 1.26 -15.17
C ALA A 299 -8.35 1.89 -14.16
N ASP A 300 -9.64 1.62 -14.31
CA ASP A 300 -10.71 2.20 -13.48
C ASP A 300 -10.62 3.74 -13.39
N ASN A 301 -10.53 4.33 -12.18
CA ASN A 301 -10.33 5.76 -11.97
C ASN A 301 -8.83 6.16 -11.87
N MET A 302 -7.92 5.35 -12.38
CA MET A 302 -6.47 5.56 -12.25
C MET A 302 -5.75 5.64 -13.60
N ALA A 303 -4.70 6.45 -13.65
CA ALA A 303 -3.79 6.55 -14.78
C ALA A 303 -2.34 6.66 -14.29
N VAL A 304 -1.41 6.04 -15.02
CA VAL A 304 0.03 6.12 -14.77
C VAL A 304 0.70 6.90 -15.90
N ARG A 305 1.51 7.91 -15.55
CA ARG A 305 2.15 8.80 -16.53
C ARG A 305 3.59 9.15 -16.14
N LEU A 306 4.40 9.51 -17.13
CA LEU A 306 5.68 10.17 -16.91
C LEU A 306 5.47 11.65 -16.59
N LEU A 307 6.22 12.16 -15.61
CA LEU A 307 6.31 13.59 -15.34
C LEU A 307 7.71 13.93 -14.82
N ASP A 308 8.45 14.68 -15.64
CA ASP A 308 9.66 15.37 -15.19
C ASP A 308 9.27 16.77 -14.70
N TRP A 309 9.60 17.08 -13.45
CA TRP A 309 9.28 18.37 -12.85
C TRP A 309 10.04 19.53 -13.51
N GLN A 310 11.19 19.25 -14.15
CA GLN A 310 11.95 20.25 -14.90
C GLN A 310 11.12 20.88 -16.02
N GLU A 311 10.25 20.11 -16.69
CA GLU A 311 9.35 20.64 -17.73
C GLU A 311 8.44 21.75 -17.18
N SER A 312 8.04 21.65 -15.90
CA SER A 312 7.21 22.67 -15.25
C SER A 312 8.00 23.91 -14.85
N ALA A 313 9.24 23.74 -14.41
CA ALA A 313 10.15 24.86 -14.15
C ALA A 313 10.43 25.65 -15.45
N ASP A 314 10.80 24.94 -16.52
CA ASP A 314 11.10 25.55 -17.82
C ASP A 314 9.87 26.30 -18.38
N ALA A 315 8.68 25.74 -18.26
CA ALA A 315 7.44 26.38 -18.70
C ALA A 315 7.15 27.69 -17.93
N LEU A 316 7.40 27.72 -16.62
CA LEU A 316 7.22 28.93 -15.82
C LEU A 316 8.27 29.99 -16.11
N GLU A 317 9.54 29.59 -16.26
CA GLU A 317 10.62 30.53 -16.61
C GLU A 317 10.41 31.15 -17.99
N ALA A 318 10.00 30.34 -18.99
CA ALA A 318 9.66 30.84 -20.32
C ALA A 318 8.50 31.86 -20.27
N ALA A 319 7.51 31.61 -19.41
CA ALA A 319 6.36 32.49 -19.23
C ALA A 319 6.69 33.80 -18.50
N GLU A 320 7.62 33.77 -17.53
CA GLU A 320 8.18 34.98 -16.91
C GLU A 320 8.94 35.83 -17.96
N GLN A 321 9.75 35.19 -18.80
CA GLN A 321 10.53 35.87 -19.84
C GLN A 321 9.65 36.52 -20.93
N SER A 322 8.52 35.89 -21.27
CA SER A 322 7.59 36.42 -22.25
C SER A 322 6.64 37.49 -21.70
N GLY A 323 6.68 37.78 -20.38
CA GLY A 323 5.76 38.70 -19.72
C GLY A 323 4.32 38.20 -19.67
N SER A 324 4.12 36.91 -19.98
CA SER A 324 2.84 36.22 -19.94
C SER A 324 3.00 35.00 -19.05
N LEU A 325 2.90 35.18 -17.73
CA LEU A 325 2.61 34.04 -16.84
C LEU A 325 1.45 33.26 -17.48
N PRO A 326 1.52 31.93 -17.61
CA PRO A 326 0.60 31.20 -18.47
C PRO A 326 -0.82 31.54 -18.05
N ALA A 327 -1.56 32.20 -18.95
CA ALA A 327 -2.94 32.54 -18.69
C ALA A 327 -3.70 31.22 -18.54
N VAL A 328 -4.32 31.07 -17.37
CA VAL A 328 -5.08 29.90 -16.96
C VAL A 328 -6.25 29.74 -17.93
N ALA A 329 -6.12 28.81 -18.87
CA ALA A 329 -7.24 28.38 -19.68
C ALA A 329 -8.16 27.55 -18.77
N ALA A 330 -9.29 28.13 -18.37
CA ALA A 330 -10.39 27.37 -17.80
C ALA A 330 -10.87 26.38 -18.87
N ALA A 331 -10.55 25.10 -18.70
CA ALA A 331 -11.10 24.06 -19.55
C ALA A 331 -12.59 23.87 -19.21
N SER A 332 -13.47 24.29 -20.13
CA SER A 332 -14.90 23.96 -20.08
C SER A 332 -15.11 22.45 -20.35
N PRO A 333 -16.12 21.79 -19.74
CA PRO A 333 -16.21 20.32 -19.72
C PRO A 333 -16.75 19.64 -20.99
N GLU A 334 -16.77 20.27 -22.17
CA GLU A 334 -17.61 19.81 -23.30
C GLU A 334 -16.87 19.36 -24.57
N GLN A 335 -15.58 19.03 -24.54
CA GLN A 335 -14.86 18.55 -25.74
C GLN A 335 -14.08 17.24 -25.58
N GLN A 336 -14.62 16.27 -24.81
CA GLN A 336 -14.05 14.91 -24.72
C GLN A 336 -14.89 13.80 -25.36
N GLN A 337 -15.79 14.13 -26.28
CA GLN A 337 -16.47 13.14 -27.14
C GLN A 337 -16.39 13.51 -28.62
N ALA A 338 -15.24 13.28 -29.25
CA ALA A 338 -15.15 13.04 -30.70
C ALA A 338 -13.73 12.62 -31.11
N SER A 339 -13.39 11.35 -30.93
CA SER A 339 -12.37 10.67 -31.75
C SER A 339 -12.50 9.15 -31.72
N SER A 340 -13.72 8.64 -31.86
CA SER A 340 -13.91 7.28 -32.37
C SER A 340 -13.83 7.32 -33.90
N SER A 341 -12.98 6.45 -34.46
CA SER A 341 -12.78 6.12 -35.87
C SER A 341 -11.89 7.04 -36.71
N ALA A 342 -10.60 6.71 -36.79
CA ALA A 342 -9.86 6.75 -38.06
C ALA A 342 -8.60 5.83 -38.01
N GLY A 343 -8.59 4.79 -38.85
CA GLY A 343 -7.43 4.32 -39.60
C GLY A 343 -6.34 3.51 -38.88
N VAL A 344 -6.38 2.19 -39.07
CA VAL A 344 -5.20 1.33 -39.04
C VAL A 344 -4.23 1.73 -40.15
N SER A 345 -3.01 2.16 -39.81
CA SER A 345 -1.83 1.88 -40.63
C SER A 345 -0.49 2.11 -39.92
N SER A 346 0.35 1.07 -40.05
CA SER A 346 1.82 1.00 -40.00
C SER A 346 2.55 1.15 -38.66
N SER A 347 3.01 -0.01 -38.22
CA SER A 347 4.09 -0.30 -37.28
C SER A 347 5.27 0.68 -37.31
N SER A 348 5.41 1.45 -36.23
CA SER A 348 6.70 1.73 -35.62
C SER A 348 6.66 1.13 -34.23
N SER A 349 7.57 0.19 -33.93
CA SER A 349 7.74 -0.37 -32.59
C SER A 349 8.38 0.69 -31.70
N GLN A 350 7.60 1.71 -31.29
CA GLN A 350 7.98 2.47 -30.12
C GLN A 350 7.93 1.51 -28.92
N PRO A 351 8.92 1.56 -28.02
CA PRO A 351 8.83 0.83 -26.76
C PRO A 351 7.53 1.24 -26.06
N ASP A 352 6.86 0.28 -25.41
CA ASP A 352 5.66 0.48 -24.59
C ASP A 352 6.03 1.34 -23.37
N ARG A 353 6.22 2.64 -23.61
CA ARG A 353 6.62 3.65 -22.64
C ARG A 353 5.38 4.40 -22.17
N ALA A 354 5.36 4.76 -20.90
CA ALA A 354 4.25 5.50 -20.33
C ALA A 354 4.04 6.84 -21.07
N PRO A 355 2.79 7.25 -21.31
CA PRO A 355 2.50 8.57 -21.82
C PRO A 355 2.91 9.64 -20.79
N CYS A 356 3.38 10.80 -21.27
CA CYS A 356 3.64 11.95 -20.41
C CYS A 356 2.33 12.64 -20.02
N VAL A 357 2.34 13.37 -18.89
CA VAL A 357 1.25 14.31 -18.56
C VAL A 357 1.26 15.48 -19.57
N PRO A 358 0.18 15.72 -20.34
CA PRO A 358 0.09 16.86 -21.26
C PRO A 358 0.50 18.17 -20.58
N LEU A 359 1.37 18.95 -21.22
CA LEU A 359 2.02 20.12 -20.60
C LEU A 359 1.04 21.14 -19.97
N GLN A 360 -0.12 21.34 -20.60
CA GLN A 360 -1.14 22.30 -20.14
C GLN A 360 -2.13 21.71 -19.13
N GLN A 361 -2.08 20.40 -18.87
CA GLN A 361 -3.02 19.78 -17.93
C GLN A 361 -2.76 20.26 -16.51
N GLN A 362 -3.83 20.70 -15.85
CA GLN A 362 -3.86 21.14 -14.46
C GLN A 362 -4.83 20.30 -13.65
N PHE A 363 -4.63 20.28 -12.34
CA PHE A 363 -5.37 19.43 -11.40
C PHE A 363 -5.89 20.25 -10.22
N PRO A 364 -7.14 20.03 -9.78
CA PRO A 364 -7.67 20.68 -8.58
C PRO A 364 -7.00 20.19 -7.30
N VAL A 365 -6.43 18.99 -7.30
CA VAL A 365 -5.70 18.43 -6.17
C VAL A 365 -4.35 17.88 -6.61
N ILE A 366 -3.31 18.22 -5.85
CA ILE A 366 -1.98 17.60 -5.98
C ILE A 366 -1.62 16.92 -4.67
N LEU A 367 -1.11 15.70 -4.73
CA LEU A 367 -0.52 14.98 -3.61
C LEU A 367 0.97 14.78 -3.87
N ALA A 368 1.80 14.85 -2.84
CA ALA A 368 3.20 14.45 -2.94
C ALA A 368 3.71 13.90 -1.62
N ASN A 369 4.43 12.79 -1.64
CA ASN A 369 4.92 12.16 -0.42
C ASN A 369 6.40 11.81 -0.56
N GLU A 370 7.25 12.32 0.34
CA GLU A 370 8.71 12.12 0.29
C GLU A 370 9.32 12.52 -1.07
N VAL A 371 9.05 13.74 -1.54
CA VAL A 371 9.52 14.23 -2.85
C VAL A 371 10.71 15.19 -2.77
N MET A 372 11.15 15.57 -1.57
CA MET A 372 12.19 16.57 -1.35
C MET A 372 13.38 16.01 -0.58
N TYR A 373 14.44 15.64 -1.30
CA TYR A 373 15.69 15.12 -0.73
C TYR A 373 16.85 16.12 -0.79
N GLU A 374 16.80 17.05 -1.73
CA GLU A 374 17.86 18.03 -2.02
C GLU A 374 17.21 19.39 -2.34
N THR A 375 17.99 20.47 -2.28
CA THR A 375 17.49 21.82 -2.55
C THR A 375 16.98 21.99 -4.00
N ALA A 376 17.56 21.26 -4.96
CA ALA A 376 17.06 21.23 -6.33
C ALA A 376 15.64 20.63 -6.40
N HIS A 377 15.38 19.53 -5.67
CA HIS A 377 14.03 18.95 -5.60
C HIS A 377 13.02 19.94 -5.01
N ALA A 378 13.39 20.68 -3.96
CA ALA A 378 12.52 21.70 -3.37
C ALA A 378 12.10 22.78 -4.39
N GLN A 379 13.02 23.25 -5.22
CA GLN A 379 12.71 24.22 -6.28
C GLN A 379 11.78 23.64 -7.34
N LEU A 380 12.08 22.42 -7.81
CA LEU A 380 11.33 21.73 -8.86
C LEU A 380 9.91 21.36 -8.41
N VAL A 381 9.74 20.86 -7.19
CA VAL A 381 8.41 20.52 -6.64
C VAL A 381 7.55 21.78 -6.51
N ALA A 382 8.11 22.90 -6.02
CA ALA A 382 7.38 24.15 -5.94
C ALA A 382 6.93 24.67 -7.33
N ALA A 383 7.81 24.56 -8.33
CA ALA A 383 7.50 24.90 -9.71
C ALA A 383 6.41 23.98 -10.31
N ALA A 384 6.52 22.66 -10.08
CA ALA A 384 5.52 21.68 -10.51
C ALA A 384 4.14 21.98 -9.89
N ILE A 385 4.08 22.28 -8.60
CA ILE A 385 2.82 22.69 -7.95
C ILE A 385 2.29 23.97 -8.60
N ARG A 386 3.12 25.01 -8.77
CA ARG A 386 2.67 26.27 -9.36
C ARG A 386 2.12 26.12 -10.77
N HIS A 387 2.74 25.27 -11.58
CA HIS A 387 2.39 25.05 -12.97
C HIS A 387 1.15 24.14 -13.12
N ARG A 388 1.09 23.06 -12.34
CA ARG A 388 0.10 21.98 -12.48
C ARG A 388 -1.12 22.14 -11.57
N LEU A 389 -1.08 22.97 -10.53
CA LEU A 389 -2.23 23.18 -9.65
C LEU A 389 -3.21 24.14 -10.31
N ALA A 390 -4.47 23.73 -10.42
CA ALA A 390 -5.55 24.61 -10.89
C ALA A 390 -5.81 25.75 -9.90
N ARG A 391 -6.35 26.87 -10.39
CA ARG A 391 -6.79 27.99 -9.52
C ARG A 391 -7.85 27.50 -8.52
N GLY A 392 -7.74 27.91 -7.26
CA GLY A 392 -8.60 27.41 -6.19
C GLY A 392 -8.35 25.95 -5.80
N GLY A 393 -7.34 25.31 -6.39
CA GLY A 393 -6.91 23.97 -6.04
C GLY A 393 -6.04 23.94 -4.79
N ARG A 394 -5.79 22.74 -4.29
CA ARG A 394 -5.02 22.45 -3.08
C ARG A 394 -3.98 21.37 -3.30
N ALA A 395 -2.76 21.61 -2.85
CA ALA A 395 -1.65 20.66 -2.88
C ALA A 395 -1.26 20.24 -1.47
N LEU A 396 -1.32 18.94 -1.18
CA LEU A 396 -1.00 18.36 0.12
C LEU A 396 0.28 17.52 0.02
N LEU A 397 1.28 17.87 0.81
CA LEU A 397 2.56 17.16 0.82
C LEU A 397 2.86 16.59 2.20
N CYS A 398 3.48 15.41 2.26
CA CYS A 398 3.99 14.85 3.51
C CYS A 398 5.46 14.46 3.36
N CYS A 399 6.34 14.99 4.22
CA CYS A 399 7.76 14.67 4.18
C CYS A 399 8.37 14.60 5.59
N ALA A 400 9.39 13.76 5.75
CA ALA A 400 10.28 13.76 6.89
C ALA A 400 11.42 14.76 6.67
N VAL A 401 11.63 15.64 7.65
CA VAL A 401 12.61 16.73 7.56
C VAL A 401 13.97 16.23 8.05
N ARG A 402 14.80 15.82 7.10
CA ARG A 402 16.20 15.40 7.35
C ARG A 402 17.18 16.57 7.38
N ASP A 403 16.97 17.55 6.50
CA ASP A 403 17.76 18.77 6.38
C ASP A 403 16.82 19.96 6.29
N GLN A 404 16.87 20.84 7.29
CA GLN A 404 16.02 22.02 7.38
C GLN A 404 16.22 22.98 6.18
N ALA A 405 17.42 23.04 5.61
CA ALA A 405 17.74 23.93 4.49
C ALA A 405 16.94 23.58 3.21
N VAL A 406 16.62 22.30 3.01
CA VAL A 406 15.79 21.85 1.88
C VAL A 406 14.36 22.41 1.99
N PHE A 407 13.80 22.43 3.20
CA PHE A 407 12.43 22.91 3.44
C PHE A 407 12.36 24.43 3.50
N ASP A 408 13.43 25.10 3.96
CA ASP A 408 13.57 26.56 3.82
C ASP A 408 13.61 26.97 2.33
N MET A 409 14.38 26.23 1.51
CA MET A 409 14.41 26.43 0.06
C MET A 409 13.03 26.20 -0.59
N PHE A 410 12.27 25.19 -0.14
CA PHE A 410 10.92 24.94 -0.62
C PHE A 410 9.99 26.12 -0.31
N ARG A 411 10.01 26.61 0.95
CA ARG A 411 9.23 27.79 1.36
C ARG A 411 9.55 29.01 0.50
N ASP A 412 10.84 29.28 0.29
CA ASP A 412 11.27 30.45 -0.49
C ASP A 412 10.88 30.30 -1.97
N SER A 413 10.93 29.08 -2.51
CA SER A 413 10.46 28.76 -3.86
C SER A 413 8.93 28.92 -3.98
N CYS A 414 8.16 28.49 -2.99
CA CYS A 414 6.72 28.76 -2.93
C CYS A 414 6.43 30.26 -2.95
N ARG A 415 7.14 31.05 -2.13
CA ARG A 415 6.99 32.52 -2.09
C ARG A 415 7.32 33.14 -3.45
N ARG A 416 8.42 32.72 -4.10
CA ARG A 416 8.79 33.18 -5.45
C ARG A 416 7.66 32.95 -6.45
N TRP A 417 7.05 31.77 -6.41
CA TRP A 417 6.01 31.39 -7.35
C TRP A 417 4.60 31.88 -7.00
N GLY A 418 4.44 32.66 -5.92
CA GLY A 418 3.14 33.16 -5.48
C GLY A 418 2.25 32.07 -4.89
N LEU A 419 2.84 31.07 -4.24
CA LEU A 419 2.12 30.03 -3.50
C LEU A 419 2.09 30.36 -2.00
N ARG A 420 0.95 30.13 -1.36
CA ARG A 420 0.86 30.13 0.11
C ARG A 420 1.33 28.78 0.62
N TYR A 421 2.12 28.80 1.68
CA TYR A 421 2.70 27.62 2.30
C TYR A 421 2.37 27.61 3.79
N ARG A 422 1.72 26.55 4.26
CA ARG A 422 1.36 26.32 5.66
C ARG A 422 1.74 24.90 6.05
N VAL A 423 2.01 24.67 7.33
CA VAL A 423 2.49 23.37 7.82
C VAL A 423 1.74 22.91 9.05
N LEU A 424 1.69 21.60 9.20
CA LEU A 424 1.25 20.90 10.39
C LEU A 424 2.31 19.87 10.74
N ARG A 425 2.80 19.88 11.98
CA ARG A 425 3.69 18.83 12.47
C ARG A 425 2.87 17.59 12.79
N VAL A 426 3.27 16.47 12.24
CA VAL A 426 2.61 15.17 12.44
C VAL A 426 3.56 14.21 13.15
N ALA A 427 3.00 13.36 14.01
CA ALA A 427 3.76 12.33 14.71
C ALA A 427 3.53 10.97 14.02
N PRO A 428 4.59 10.16 13.81
CA PRO A 428 4.42 8.79 13.35
C PRO A 428 3.81 7.94 14.47
N ASN A 429 3.01 6.95 14.10
CA ASN A 429 2.57 5.91 15.02
C ASN A 429 3.71 4.92 15.28
N ALA A 430 3.64 4.23 16.42
CA ALA A 430 4.65 3.26 16.85
C ALA A 430 4.86 2.09 15.85
N GLU A 431 3.88 1.84 14.98
CA GLU A 431 3.87 0.81 13.92
C GLU A 431 4.51 1.30 12.61
N ASP A 432 4.47 2.60 12.30
CA ASP A 432 5.10 3.17 11.10
C ASP A 432 6.62 3.16 11.18
N LEU A 433 7.13 3.07 12.40
CA LEU A 433 8.55 3.14 12.72
C LEU A 433 9.28 1.82 12.49
N GLY A 434 8.69 0.84 11.78
CA GLY A 434 9.30 -0.45 11.45
C GLY A 434 10.68 -0.38 10.77
N GLY A 435 11.14 0.80 10.36
CA GLY A 435 12.53 1.10 9.97
C GLY A 435 13.14 2.37 10.58
N ILE A 436 12.43 3.07 11.48
CA ILE A 436 12.85 4.35 12.09
C ILE A 436 12.99 4.27 13.62
N ARG A 437 12.46 3.23 14.30
CA ARG A 437 12.61 3.09 15.77
C ARG A 437 14.10 3.21 16.17
N GLY A 438 14.42 4.22 16.97
CA GLY A 438 15.80 4.52 17.42
C GLY A 438 16.57 5.54 16.56
N ARG A 439 16.01 6.03 15.45
CA ARG A 439 16.58 7.07 14.54
C ARG A 439 15.77 8.37 14.51
N GLU A 440 14.93 8.61 15.51
CA GLU A 440 14.14 9.84 15.64
C GLU A 440 15.02 11.11 15.66
N ARG A 441 16.28 10.97 16.10
CA ARG A 441 17.29 12.05 16.10
C ARG A 441 17.84 12.39 14.72
N ASP A 442 17.63 11.55 13.71
CA ASP A 442 18.12 11.76 12.34
C ASP A 442 17.16 12.65 11.51
N TYR A 443 16.02 13.04 12.09
CA TYR A 443 15.00 13.89 11.47
C TYR A 443 14.83 15.16 12.30
N GLU A 444 15.79 16.08 12.18
CA GLU A 444 15.89 17.31 12.98
C GLU A 444 14.58 18.13 12.97
N GLY A 445 13.86 18.16 11.85
CA GLY A 445 12.60 18.90 11.72
C GLY A 445 11.34 18.06 11.91
N GLY A 446 11.45 16.77 12.25
CA GLY A 446 10.32 15.86 12.42
C GLY A 446 9.60 15.53 11.11
N PHE A 447 8.29 15.29 11.17
CA PHE A 447 7.46 15.01 9.99
C PHE A 447 6.48 16.16 9.77
N LEU A 448 6.41 16.64 8.53
CA LEU A 448 5.57 17.78 8.16
C LEU A 448 4.52 17.34 7.16
N LEU A 449 3.27 17.69 7.46
CA LEU A 449 2.20 17.80 6.50
C LEU A 449 2.15 19.26 6.04
N MET A 450 2.20 19.50 4.73
CA MET A 450 2.33 20.83 4.13
C MET A 450 1.14 21.09 3.22
N ALA A 451 0.47 22.22 3.43
CA ALA A 451 -0.65 22.69 2.65
C ALA A 451 -0.21 23.85 1.75
N VAL A 452 -0.35 23.67 0.45
CA VAL A 452 0.05 24.64 -0.58
C VAL A 452 -1.11 24.98 -1.52
N ASP A 453 -1.35 26.27 -1.76
CA ASP A 453 -2.29 26.75 -2.78
C ASP A 453 -1.84 28.10 -3.36
N HIS A 454 -2.51 28.58 -4.41
CA HIS A 454 -2.18 29.85 -5.04
C HIS A 454 -2.51 31.04 -4.12
N ALA A 455 -1.62 32.02 -4.03
CA ALA A 455 -1.88 33.23 -3.25
C ALA A 455 -2.91 34.15 -3.93
N ASP A 456 -2.98 34.16 -5.26
CA ASP A 456 -3.91 34.96 -6.06
C ASP A 456 -5.24 34.24 -6.36
N ALA A 457 -5.32 32.94 -6.08
CA ALA A 457 -6.53 32.12 -6.18
C ALA A 457 -6.50 31.00 -5.13
N PRO A 458 -6.61 31.36 -3.85
CA PRO A 458 -6.54 30.39 -2.76
C PRO A 458 -7.66 29.36 -2.84
N ALA A 459 -7.43 28.16 -2.31
CA ALA A 459 -8.52 27.19 -2.16
C ALA A 459 -9.58 27.76 -1.21
N ALA A 460 -10.84 27.67 -1.62
CA ALA A 460 -11.97 28.23 -0.87
C ALA A 460 -12.18 27.52 0.48
N ASP A 461 -11.89 26.22 0.52
CA ASP A 461 -12.00 25.38 1.70
C ASP A 461 -10.87 24.34 1.67
N TRP A 462 -10.22 24.11 2.81
CA TRP A 462 -9.24 23.04 3.01
C TRP A 462 -9.83 21.85 3.79
N HIS A 463 -11.07 22.01 4.25
CA HIS A 463 -11.77 21.13 5.18
C HIS A 463 -11.00 20.87 6.48
N ARG A 464 -10.03 21.75 6.78
CA ARG A 464 -9.09 21.70 7.88
C ARG A 464 -8.56 23.10 8.16
N ASP A 465 -8.48 23.44 9.45
CA ASP A 465 -8.02 24.75 9.94
C ASP A 465 -6.75 24.66 10.80
N ASP A 466 -6.14 23.48 10.89
CA ASP A 466 -5.01 23.16 11.76
C ASP A 466 -3.63 23.42 11.12
N PHE A 467 -3.59 23.90 9.88
CA PHE A 467 -2.35 24.30 9.22
C PHE A 467 -1.88 25.67 9.69
N GLU A 468 -0.70 25.72 10.32
CA GLU A 468 -0.09 26.95 10.81
C GLU A 468 0.63 27.70 9.67
N PRO A 469 0.49 29.04 9.59
CA PRO A 469 1.34 29.86 8.74
C PRO A 469 2.80 29.73 9.17
N VAL A 470 3.71 29.56 8.20
CA VAL A 470 5.14 29.60 8.51
C VAL A 470 5.61 31.05 8.54
N ALA A 471 6.09 31.49 9.72
CA ALA A 471 6.64 32.81 9.95
C ALA A 471 7.80 33.16 9.00
#